data_AF-A0A1D2TUS3-F1
#
_entry.id   AF-A0A1D2TUS3-F1
#
_cell.length_a   1.000
_cell.length_b   1.000
_cell.length_c   1.000
_cell.angle_alpha   90.00
_cell.angle_beta   90.00
_cell.angle_gamma   90.00
#
_symmetry.space_group_name_H-M   'P 1'
#
loop_
_entity.id
_entity.type
_entity.pdbx_description
1 polymer ?
#
loop_
_entity_poly.entity_id
_entity_poly.type
_entity_poly.pdbx_seq_one_letter_code
_entity_poly.pdbx_strand_id
1 'polypeptide(L)' 'MEALLTDSPFAYSLAHAESGWAWRIFDEDGETIAQGVDLSQSDAQASVESAIRIAASEARLSA' A
#
# COMPACT_ATOMS: atom_id res chain seq x y z
N MET A 1 22.55 -8.41 13.05
CA MET A 1 22.46 -8.15 11.60
C MET A 1 21.14 -8.74 11.17
N GLU A 2 20.10 -7.93 10.95
CA GLU A 2 18.90 -8.29 10.16
C GLU A 2 17.99 -7.05 10.00
N ALA A 3 17.91 -6.60 8.75
CA ALA A 3 16.85 -5.86 8.04
C ALA A 3 16.08 -4.71 8.76
N LEU A 4 16.49 -3.49 8.40
CA LEU A 4 15.65 -2.36 7.96
C LEU A 4 14.19 -2.42 8.40
N LEU A 5 13.87 -1.67 9.46
CA LEU A 5 12.51 -1.23 9.73
C LEU A 5 11.95 -0.65 8.43
N THR A 6 10.93 -1.28 7.87
CA THR A 6 9.97 -0.58 7.02
C THR A 6 9.33 0.48 7.90
N ASP A 7 10.00 1.63 8.06
CA ASP A 7 9.53 2.79 8.83
C ASP A 7 8.49 3.53 7.99
N SER A 8 7.47 2.78 7.60
CA SER A 8 6.27 3.31 6.98
C SER A 8 5.15 2.74 7.85
N PRO A 9 4.29 3.59 8.44
CA PRO A 9 3.15 3.14 9.24
C PRO A 9 2.09 2.42 8.39
N PHE A 10 2.45 1.97 7.19
CA PHE A 10 1.57 1.40 6.20
C PHE A 10 2.07 0.01 5.80
N ALA A 11 1.18 -0.98 5.94
CA ALA A 11 1.36 -2.30 5.36
C ALA A 11 0.58 -2.39 4.04
N TYR A 12 0.93 -3.34 3.17
CA TYR A 12 0.16 -3.59 1.95
C TYR A 12 0.05 -5.08 1.66
N SER A 13 -0.96 -5.45 0.90
CA SER A 13 -1.19 -6.80 0.40
C SER A 13 -1.46 -6.76 -1.10
N LEU A 14 -0.84 -7.68 -1.84
CA LEU A 14 -1.11 -7.95 -3.24
C LEU A 14 -1.67 -9.37 -3.38
N ALA A 15 -2.81 -9.49 -4.04
CA ALA A 15 -3.46 -10.77 -4.26
C ALA A 15 -3.95 -10.88 -5.71
N HIS A 16 -3.86 -12.07 -6.27
CA HIS A 16 -4.45 -12.35 -7.57
C HIS A 16 -5.98 -12.39 -7.44
N ALA A 17 -6.67 -11.71 -8.35
CA ALA A 17 -8.12 -11.59 -8.42
C ALA A 17 -8.61 -12.02 -9.81
N GLU A 18 -9.92 -12.25 -9.96
CA GLU A 18 -10.51 -12.74 -11.22
C GLU A 18 -10.24 -11.81 -12.41
N SER A 19 -10.11 -10.51 -12.15
CA SER A 19 -9.90 -9.47 -13.17
C SER A 19 -8.47 -8.91 -13.21
N GLY A 20 -7.51 -9.52 -12.51
CA GLY A 20 -6.12 -9.05 -12.44
C GLY A 20 -5.52 -9.16 -11.05
N TRP A 21 -4.95 -8.07 -10.55
CA TRP A 21 -4.25 -7.99 -9.28
C TRP A 21 -4.93 -7.00 -8.35
N ALA A 22 -5.54 -7.53 -7.29
CA ALA A 22 -6.10 -6.73 -6.23
C ALA A 22 -5.00 -6.31 -5.24
N TRP A 23 -5.06 -5.06 -4.81
CA TRP A 23 -4.15 -4.51 -3.83
C TRP A 23 -4.89 -3.77 -2.73
N ARG A 24 -4.34 -3.80 -1.53
CA ARG A 24 -4.84 -3.08 -0.35
C ARG A 24 -3.69 -2.53 0.45
N ILE A 25 -3.89 -1.36 1.03
CA ILE A 25 -2.97 -0.70 1.96
C ILE A 25 -3.69 -0.56 3.29
N PHE A 26 -2.97 -0.88 4.35
CA PHE A 26 -3.41 -0.85 5.72
C PHE A 26 -2.57 0.15 6.49
N ASP A 27 -3.15 0.86 7.45
CA ASP A 27 -2.40 1.67 8.41
C ASP A 27 -1.85 0.82 9.58
N GLU A 28 -1.35 1.48 10.62
CA GLU A 28 -0.80 0.85 11.82
C GLU A 28 -1.85 0.13 12.68
N ASP A 29 -3.12 0.52 12.60
CA ASP A 29 -4.24 -0.13 13.27
C ASP A 29 -4.76 -1.34 12.46
N GLY A 30 -4.33 -1.45 11.20
CA GLY A 30 -4.79 -2.46 10.25
C GLY A 30 -6.04 -2.02 9.46
N GLU A 31 -6.40 -0.73 9.52
CA GLU A 31 -7.52 -0.18 8.75
C GLU A 31 -7.14 -0.03 7.28
N THR A 32 -8.03 -0.43 6.38
CA THR A 32 -7.80 -0.27 4.94
C THR A 32 -8.01 1.17 4.52
N ILE A 33 -6.92 1.90 4.32
CA ILE A 33 -6.95 3.30 3.88
C ILE A 33 -7.02 3.45 2.36
N ALA A 34 -6.56 2.45 1.60
CA ALA A 34 -6.61 2.46 0.14
C ALA A 34 -6.68 1.03 -0.42
N GLN A 35 -7.38 0.88 -1.54
CA GLN A 35 -7.49 -0.41 -2.25
C GLN A 35 -7.79 -0.18 -3.73
N GLY A 36 -7.42 -1.16 -4.55
CA GLY A 36 -7.68 -1.13 -5.99
C GLY A 36 -7.46 -2.48 -6.66
N VAL A 37 -7.71 -2.50 -7.97
CA VAL A 37 -7.47 -3.66 -8.83
C VAL A 37 -6.82 -3.15 -10.11
N ASP A 38 -5.68 -3.74 -10.46
CA ASP A 38 -4.94 -3.43 -11.68
C ASP A 38 -4.78 -4.68 -12.55
N LEU A 39 -4.54 -4.50 -13.86
CA LEU A 39 -4.48 -5.62 -14.81
C LEU A 39 -3.24 -6.49 -14.61
N SER A 40 -2.14 -5.93 -14.12
CA SER A 40 -0.88 -6.63 -13.91
C SER A 40 -0.33 -6.40 -12.50
N GLN A 41 0.53 -7.30 -12.03
CA GLN A 41 1.20 -7.17 -10.73
C GLN A 41 2.04 -5.90 -10.66
N SER A 42 2.73 -5.55 -11.76
CA SER A 42 3.58 -4.37 -11.84
C SER A 42 2.76 -3.08 -11.73
N ASP A 43 1.60 -3.03 -12.38
CA ASP A 43 0.67 -1.90 -12.27
C ASP A 43 0.13 -1.79 -10.83
N ALA A 44 -0.29 -2.91 -10.24
CA ALA A 44 -0.74 -2.95 -8.85
C ALA A 44 0.34 -2.46 -7.88
N GLN A 45 1.59 -2.86 -8.10
CA GLN A 45 2.71 -2.42 -7.28
C GLN A 45 2.96 -0.91 -7.41
N ALA A 46 2.94 -0.37 -8.64
CA ALA A 46 3.09 1.06 -8.87
C ALA A 46 1.94 1.89 -8.25
N SER A 47 0.70 1.37 -8.31
CA SER A 47 -0.46 1.96 -7.64
C SER A 47 -0.27 1.97 -6.12
N VAL A 48 0.18 0.86 -5.53
CA VAL A 48 0.47 0.76 -4.09
C VAL A 48 1.55 1.75 -3.67
N GLU A 49 2.68 1.80 -4.37
CA GLU A 49 3.79 2.73 -4.06
C GLU A 49 3.35 4.19 -4.13
N SER A 50 2.52 4.53 -5.12
CA SER A 50 1.96 5.87 -5.28
C SER A 50 1.00 6.21 -4.14
N ALA A 51 0.11 5.28 -3.77
CA ALA A 51 -0.85 5.46 -2.70
C ALA A 51 -0.17 5.57 -1.32
N ILE A 52 0.85 4.75 -1.03
CA ILE A 52 1.64 4.86 0.22
C ILE A 52 2.33 6.23 0.30
N ARG A 53 2.89 6.73 -0.81
CA ARG A 53 3.54 8.04 -0.85
C ARG A 53 2.56 9.17 -0.54
N ILE A 54 1.34 9.09 -1.08
CA ILE A 54 0.29 10.08 -0.84
C ILE A 54 -0.13 10.03 0.63
N ALA A 55 -0.47 8.85 1.16
CA ALA A 55 -0.88 8.65 2.54
C ALA A 55 0.20 9.11 3.55
N ALA A 56 1.48 8.82 3.28
CA ALA A 56 2.60 9.28 4.10
C ALA A 56 2.77 10.80 4.07
N SER A 57 2.39 11.45 2.97
CA SER A 57 2.43 12.91 2.87
C SER A 57 1.28 13.54 3.66
N GLU A 58 0.08 12.98 3.56
CA GLU A 58 -1.11 13.44 4.30
C GLU A 58 -0.97 13.26 5.82
N ALA A 59 -0.45 12.10 6.27
CA ALA A 59 -0.22 11.83 7.68
C ALA A 59 0.75 12.84 8.32
N ARG A 60 1.81 13.24 7.60
CA ARG A 60 2.77 14.25 8.09
C ARG A 60 2.20 15.67 8.12
N LEU A 61 1.20 15.98 7.28
CA LEU A 61 0.54 17.29 7.30
C LEU A 61 -0.44 17.43 8.47
N SER A 62 -0.86 16.31 9.05
CA SER A 62 -1.79 16.28 10.19
C SER A 62 -1.10 16.22 11.56
N ALA A 63 0.23 16.14 11.62
CA ALA A 63 1.04 15.99 12.86
C ALA A 63 1.75 17.30 13.24
#